data_AF-Q2B8H7-F1
#
_entry.id   AF-Q2B8H7-F1
#
_cell.length_a   1.000
_cell.length_b   1.000
_cell.length_c   1.000
_cell.angle_alpha   90.00
_cell.angle_beta   90.00
_cell.angle_gamma   90.00
#
_symmetry.space_group_name_H-M   'P 1'
#
loop_
_entity.id
_entity.type
_entity.pdbx_description
1 polymer ?
#
loop_
_entity_poly.entity_id
_entity_poly.type
_entity_poly.pdbx_seq_one_letter_code
_entity_poly.pdbx_strand_id
1 'polypeptide(L)'
;MGLDKSTWDKNKAEKLNQLRFTEKGTERANQVKSIRMICHSMEFNTPVNIVYADKETALLIIGHIHYFNEMDNYIKVVDKFEHTEAILLESIIDIYPRDNPI
;
A
#
# COMPACT_ATOMS: atom_id res chain seq x y z
N MET A 1 18.99 43.23 -10.54
CA MET A 1 17.63 42.96 -10.05
C MET A 1 17.66 41.62 -9.32
N GLY A 2 17.94 41.64 -8.01
CA GLY A 2 17.99 40.43 -7.19
C GLY A 2 16.57 40.01 -6.83
N LEU A 3 16.18 38.78 -7.16
CA LEU A 3 14.96 38.18 -6.64
C LEU A 3 15.03 38.19 -5.11
N ASP A 4 14.12 38.91 -4.48
CA ASP A 4 13.94 38.98 -3.03
C ASP A 4 13.93 37.56 -2.44
N LYS A 5 14.73 37.35 -1.40
CA LYS A 5 14.85 36.11 -0.63
C LYS A 5 13.47 35.61 -0.16
N SER A 6 12.53 36.53 0.10
CA SER A 6 11.17 36.20 0.51
C SER A 6 10.33 35.52 -0.60
N THR A 7 10.63 35.78 -1.88
CA THR A 7 9.97 35.13 -3.02
C THR A 7 10.46 33.69 -3.22
N TRP A 8 11.73 33.43 -2.90
CA TRP A 8 12.32 32.08 -2.94
C TRP A 8 11.73 31.16 -1.86
N ASP A 9 11.57 31.69 -0.64
CA ASP A 9 11.03 30.92 0.49
C ASP A 9 9.55 30.56 0.31
N LYS A 10 8.75 31.47 -0.27
CA LYS A 10 7.34 31.21 -0.62
C LYS A 10 7.19 30.12 -1.68
N ASN A 11 7.97 30.20 -2.77
CA ASN A 11 7.95 29.18 -3.84
C ASN A 11 8.38 27.79 -3.34
N LYS A 12 9.31 27.73 -2.40
CA LYS A 12 9.74 26.47 -1.79
C LYS A 12 8.65 25.86 -0.92
N ALA A 13 7.98 26.66 -0.10
CA ALA A 13 6.87 26.21 0.75
C ALA A 13 5.66 25.73 -0.07
N GLU A 14 5.35 26.42 -1.17
CA GLU A 14 4.24 26.06 -2.05
C GLU A 14 4.51 24.74 -2.78
N LYS A 15 5.73 24.53 -3.31
CA LYS A 15 6.15 23.24 -3.87
C LYS A 15 6.11 22.10 -2.85
N LEU A 16 6.59 22.33 -1.63
CA LEU A 16 6.55 21.33 -0.55
C LEU A 16 5.11 20.95 -0.16
N ASN A 17 4.20 21.92 -0.13
CA ASN A 17 2.79 21.63 0.12
C ASN A 17 2.18 20.83 -1.02
N GLN A 18 2.41 21.22 -2.28
CA GLN A 18 1.91 20.48 -3.45
C GLN A 18 2.40 19.02 -3.44
N LEU A 19 3.69 18.79 -3.17
CA LEU A 19 4.27 17.45 -3.01
C LEU A 19 3.58 16.62 -1.92
N ARG A 20 3.37 17.20 -0.73
CA ARG A 20 2.66 16.53 0.38
C ARG A 20 1.21 16.19 0.05
N PHE A 21 0.52 17.07 -0.69
CA PHE A 21 -0.86 16.79 -1.12
C PHE A 21 -0.91 15.68 -2.16
N THR A 22 0.05 15.62 -3.09
CA THR A 22 0.16 14.53 -4.04
C THR A 22 0.50 13.21 -3.35
N GLU A 23 1.46 13.18 -2.44
CA GLU A 23 1.84 11.98 -1.67
C GLU A 23 0.64 11.41 -0.91
N LYS A 24 -0.09 12.25 -0.16
CA LYS A 24 -1.31 11.84 0.56
C LYS A 24 -2.43 11.38 -0.37
N GLY A 25 -2.58 12.01 -1.54
CA GLY A 25 -3.55 11.59 -2.54
C GLY A 25 -3.23 10.21 -3.12
N THR A 26 -1.95 9.96 -3.40
CA THR A 26 -1.44 8.68 -3.91
C THR A 26 -1.54 7.57 -2.87
N GLU A 27 -1.19 7.83 -1.60
CA GLU A 27 -1.36 6.89 -0.49
C GLU A 27 -2.81 6.44 -0.35
N ARG A 28 -3.76 7.39 -0.36
CA ARG A 28 -5.18 7.09 -0.26
C ARG A 28 -5.69 6.28 -1.44
N ALA A 29 -5.26 6.60 -2.66
CA ALA A 29 -5.64 5.83 -3.84
C ALA A 29 -5.09 4.39 -3.80
N ASN A 30 -3.85 4.22 -3.35
CA ASN A 30 -3.22 2.91 -3.17
C ASN A 30 -3.92 2.08 -2.10
N GLN A 31 -4.36 2.71 -1.02
CA GLN A 31 -5.12 2.04 0.04
C GLN A 31 -6.48 1.54 -0.48
N VAL A 32 -7.21 2.37 -1.24
CA VAL A 32 -8.49 1.98 -1.86
C VAL A 32 -8.30 0.84 -2.87
N LYS A 33 -7.25 0.91 -3.70
CA LYS A 33 -6.89 -0.17 -4.63
C LYS A 33 -6.63 -1.47 -3.86
N SER A 34 -5.88 -1.39 -2.76
CA SER A 34 -5.51 -2.55 -1.96
C SER A 34 -6.72 -3.21 -1.32
N ILE A 35 -7.62 -2.43 -0.70
CA ILE A 35 -8.87 -2.94 -0.11
C ILE A 35 -9.73 -3.62 -1.18
N ARG A 36 -9.89 -2.99 -2.35
CA ARG A 36 -10.65 -3.61 -3.45
C ARG A 36 -10.06 -4.95 -3.87
N MET A 37 -8.73 -5.05 -3.95
CA MET A 37 -8.05 -6.29 -4.29
C MET A 37 -8.20 -7.34 -3.20
N ILE A 38 -8.11 -6.96 -1.93
CA ILE A 38 -8.32 -7.84 -0.77
C ILE A 38 -9.73 -8.45 -0.84
N CYS A 39 -10.76 -7.61 -0.94
CA CYS A 39 -12.15 -8.07 -1.00
C CYS A 39 -12.41 -8.97 -2.21
N HIS A 40 -11.94 -8.57 -3.40
CA HIS A 40 -12.07 -9.37 -4.60
C HIS A 40 -11.40 -10.75 -4.44
N SER A 41 -10.18 -10.77 -3.87
CA SER A 41 -9.43 -12.01 -3.73
C SER A 41 -10.05 -12.97 -2.72
N MET A 42 -10.65 -12.43 -1.65
CA MET A 42 -11.44 -13.22 -0.71
C MET A 42 -12.73 -13.76 -1.35
N GLU A 43 -13.47 -12.92 -2.07
CA GLU A 43 -14.75 -13.28 -2.70
C GLU A 43 -14.59 -14.39 -3.75
N PHE A 44 -13.54 -14.30 -4.58
CA PHE A 44 -13.29 -15.26 -5.66
C PHE A 44 -12.23 -16.31 -5.31
N ASN A 45 -11.77 -16.34 -4.06
CA ASN A 45 -10.69 -17.21 -3.59
C ASN A 45 -9.47 -17.20 -4.52
N THR A 46 -9.09 -16.03 -5.04
CA THR A 46 -7.96 -15.90 -5.96
C THR A 46 -6.66 -15.69 -5.19
N PRO A 47 -5.56 -16.33 -5.60
CA PRO A 47 -4.26 -16.09 -4.99
C PRO A 47 -3.73 -14.71 -5.38
N VAL A 48 -3.05 -14.07 -4.44
CA VAL A 48 -2.43 -12.75 -4.61
C VAL A 48 -0.95 -12.78 -4.29
N ASN A 49 -0.23 -11.87 -4.93
CA ASN A 49 1.10 -11.45 -4.52
C ASN A 49 0.95 -10.18 -3.67
N ILE A 50 1.50 -10.17 -2.47
CA ILE A 50 1.46 -9.02 -1.56
C ILE A 50 2.89 -8.63 -1.20
N VAL A 51 3.25 -7.40 -1.54
CA VAL A 51 4.51 -6.80 -1.11
C VAL A 51 4.22 -5.93 0.11
N TYR A 52 4.90 -6.19 1.22
CA TYR A 52 4.69 -5.47 2.48
C TYR A 52 6.01 -5.17 3.18
N ALA A 53 6.02 -4.16 4.04
CA ALA A 53 7.18 -3.79 4.84
C ALA A 53 7.16 -4.43 6.23
N ASP A 54 8.19 -5.19 6.59
CA ASP A 54 8.47 -5.60 7.97
C ASP A 54 9.82 -5.02 8.40
N LYS A 55 9.83 -4.18 9.44
CA LYS A 55 11.04 -3.55 9.99
C LYS A 55 11.96 -2.98 8.89
N GLU A 56 11.38 -2.15 8.02
CA GLU A 56 12.06 -1.50 6.88
C GLU A 56 12.52 -2.44 5.76
N THR A 57 12.24 -3.74 5.87
CA THR A 57 12.53 -4.73 4.83
C THR A 57 11.27 -5.02 4.04
N ALA A 58 11.34 -4.88 2.71
CA ALA A 58 10.26 -5.28 1.83
C ALA A 58 10.25 -6.81 1.67
N LEU A 59 9.12 -7.42 2.01
CA LEU A 59 8.86 -8.85 1.90
C LEU A 59 7.75 -9.13 0.88
N LEU A 60 7.79 -10.33 0.28
CA LEU A 60 6.77 -10.81 -0.64
C LEU A 60 6.13 -12.06 -0.05
N ILE A 61 4.80 -12.08 0.04
CA ILE A 61 4.02 -13.30 0.28
C ILE A 61 3.14 -13.60 -0.93
N ILE A 62 2.97 -14.90 -1.21
CA ILE A 62 2.11 -15.41 -2.27
C ILE A 62 1.13 -16.38 -1.64
N GLY A 63 -0.16 -16.09 -1.68
CA GLY A 63 -1.14 -16.90 -0.97
C GLY A 63 -2.58 -16.43 -1.14
N HIS A 64 -3.46 -17.01 -0.33
CA HIS A 64 -4.87 -16.67 -0.27
C HIS A 64 -5.16 -15.84 0.98
N ILE A 65 -5.89 -14.74 0.82
CA ILE A 65 -6.39 -13.97 1.95
C ILE A 65 -7.60 -14.71 2.50
N HIS A 66 -7.51 -15.19 3.74
CA HIS A 66 -8.59 -15.96 4.38
C HIS A 66 -9.29 -15.17 5.50
N TYR A 67 -8.71 -14.04 5.89
CA TYR A 67 -9.26 -13.19 6.94
C TYR A 67 -8.90 -11.72 6.67
N PHE A 68 -9.87 -10.84 6.87
CA PHE A 68 -9.71 -9.40 6.79
C PHE A 68 -10.43 -8.76 7.97
N ASN A 69 -9.73 -7.90 8.70
CA ASN A 69 -10.27 -7.14 9.81
C ASN A 69 -10.09 -5.65 9.55
N GLU A 70 -11.21 -4.99 9.25
CA GLU A 70 -11.28 -3.55 9.01
C GLU A 70 -11.04 -2.72 10.29
N MET A 71 -11.43 -3.25 11.46
CA MET A 71 -11.31 -2.52 12.73
C MET A 71 -9.84 -2.41 13.16
N ASP A 72 -9.11 -3.52 13.04
CA ASP A 72 -7.71 -3.62 13.44
C ASP A 72 -6.74 -3.42 12.26
N ASN A 73 -7.26 -3.08 11.07
CA ASN A 73 -6.52 -2.83 9.83
C ASN A 73 -5.46 -3.89 9.50
N TYR A 74 -5.84 -5.17 9.47
CA TYR A 74 -4.95 -6.24 9.03
C TYR A 74 -5.65 -7.34 8.24
N ILE A 75 -4.86 -8.09 7.48
CA ILE A 75 -5.27 -9.30 6.79
C ILE A 75 -4.48 -10.50 7.30
N LYS A 76 -5.02 -11.71 7.13
CA LYS A 76 -4.24 -12.95 7.24
C LYS A 76 -4.19 -13.66 5.90
N VAL A 77 -3.00 -14.06 5.53
CA VAL A 77 -2.69 -14.74 4.27
C VAL A 77 -2.21 -16.14 4.59
N VAL A 78 -2.78 -17.15 3.93
CA VAL A 78 -2.24 -18.52 3.95
C VAL A 78 -1.41 -18.74 2.70
N ASP A 79 -0.14 -19.10 2.87
CA ASP A 79 0.73 -19.46 1.76
C ASP A 79 0.54 -20.92 1.32
N LYS A 80 1.30 -21.35 0.31
CA LYS A 80 1.24 -22.73 -0.20
C LYS A 80 1.78 -23.79 0.77
N PHE A 81 2.44 -23.38 1.85
CA PHE A 81 3.00 -24.25 2.89
C PHE A 81 2.11 -24.29 4.13
N GLU A 82 0.88 -23.78 4.04
CA GLU A 82 -0.08 -23.67 5.14
C GLU A 82 0.39 -22.74 6.26
N HIS A 83 1.42 -21.92 6.02
CA HIS A 83 1.82 -20.89 6.96
C HIS A 83 0.87 -19.70 6.85
N THR A 84 0.46 -19.21 8.02
CA THR A 84 -0.39 -18.03 8.13
C THR A 84 0.46 -16.83 8.54
N GLU A 85 0.43 -15.79 7.72
CA GLU A 85 1.07 -14.51 8.00
C GLU A 85 0.01 -13.43 8.26
N ALA A 86 0.23 -12.59 9.26
CA ALA A 86 -0.64 -11.47 9.58
C ALA A 86 0.01 -10.16 9.12
N ILE A 87 -0.66 -9.42 8.23
CA ILE A 87 -0.09 -8.25 7.56
C ILE A 87 -0.96 -7.04 7.84
N LEU A 88 -0.37 -5.99 8.41
CA LEU A 88 -1.04 -4.70 8.61
C LEU A 88 -1.30 -4.04 7.25
N LEU A 89 -2.49 -3.49 7.04
CA LEU A 89 -2.85 -2.84 5.77
C LEU A 89 -1.92 -1.67 5.44
N GLU A 90 -1.51 -0.91 6.45
CA GLU A 90 -0.59 0.22 6.32
C GLU A 90 0.83 -0.20 5.90
N SER A 91 1.20 -1.46 6.12
CA SER A 91 2.48 -2.01 5.70
C SER A 91 2.47 -2.50 4.26
N ILE A 92 1.29 -2.64 3.63
CA ILE A 92 1.16 -3.12 2.26
C ILE A 92 1.66 -2.04 1.29
N ILE A 93 2.71 -2.37 0.57
CA ILE A 93 3.30 -1.53 -0.48
C ILE A 93 2.51 -1.71 -1.77
N ASP A 94 2.19 -2.96 -2.15
CA ASP A 94 1.35 -3.26 -3.31
C ASP A 94 0.70 -4.65 -3.17
N ILE A 95 -0.41 -4.84 -3.88
CA ILE A 95 -1.12 -6.11 -3.98
C ILE A 95 -1.66 -6.28 -5.41
N TYR A 96 -1.43 -7.46 -5.97
CA TYR A 96 -1.85 -7.78 -7.33
C TYR A 96 -2.18 -9.28 -7.49
N PRO A 97 -3.01 -9.64 -8.48
CA PRO A 97 -3.34 -11.03 -8.74
C PRO A 97 -2.08 -11.83 -9.09
N ARG A 98 -2.01 -13.09 -8.63
CA ARG A 98 -0.86 -13.95 -8.91
C ARG A 98 -0.60 -14.14 -10.41
N ASP A 99 -1.68 -14.22 -11.18
CA ASP A 99 -1.64 -14.52 -12.61
C ASP A 99 -1.43 -13.28 -13.50
N ASN A 100 -1.16 -12.12 -12.90
CA ASN A 100 -0.86 -10.91 -13.64
C ASN A 100 0.67 -10.80 -13.82
N PRO A 101 1.25 -11.11 -15.00
CA PRO A 101 2.67 -10.91 -15.24
C PRO A 101 2.93 -9.40 -15.29
N ILE A 102 3.94 -8.97 -14.51
CA ILE A 102 4.47 -7.60 -14.53
C ILE A 102 5.02 -7.29 -15.92
#